data_AF-A0A9W7KUK8-F1
#
_entry.id   AF-A0A9W7KUK8-F1
#
_cell.length_a   1.000
_cell.length_b   1.000
_cell.length_c   1.000
_cell.angle_alpha   90.00
_cell.angle_beta   90.00
_cell.angle_gamma   90.00
#
_symmetry.space_group_name_H-M   'P 1'
#
loop_
_entity.id
_entity.type
_entity.pdbx_description
1 polymer ?
#
loop_
_entity_poly.entity_id
_entity_poly.type
_entity_poly.pdbx_seq_one_letter_code
_entity_poly.pdbx_strand_id
1 'polypeptide(L)'
;MDPESVSARKKRITATIAAYEKAFGKPCEWDYGSELPTVPTVSVASPDKGETVLLIVRDHTEEDIFIRTKKSTSMSAIFSTYATHKREYLESIGEDYYNLRFLVDGQRIGGDETPECLKLADHDVIICILTQSGC
;
A
#
# COMPACT_ATOMS: atom_id res chain seq x y z
N MET A 1 -3.58 29.49 -40.03
CA MET A 1 -3.21 28.23 -39.36
C MET A 1 -2.21 27.53 -40.25
N ASP A 2 -0.95 27.89 -40.10
CA ASP A 2 0.12 27.51 -41.03
C ASP A 2 0.56 26.06 -40.77
N PRO A 3 0.42 25.15 -41.75
CA PRO A 3 0.68 23.72 -41.58
C PRO A 3 2.16 23.38 -41.33
N GLU A 4 3.06 24.34 -41.53
CA GLU A 4 4.51 24.16 -41.37
C GLU A 4 4.96 24.11 -39.90
N SER A 5 4.21 24.74 -38.99
CA SER A 5 4.55 24.83 -37.56
C SER A 5 4.38 23.49 -36.82
N VAL A 6 3.41 22.67 -37.25
CA VAL A 6 3.15 21.34 -36.68
C VAL A 6 4.23 20.34 -37.10
N SER A 7 4.74 20.46 -38.33
CA SER A 7 5.78 19.58 -38.87
C SER A 7 7.12 19.77 -38.16
N ALA A 8 7.50 21.02 -37.89
CA ALA A 8 8.74 21.34 -37.18
C ALA A 8 8.74 20.86 -35.72
N ARG A 9 7.59 20.98 -35.02
CA ARG A 9 7.44 20.49 -33.65
C ARG A 9 7.49 18.96 -33.58
N LYS A 10 6.81 18.27 -34.50
CA LYS A 10 6.86 16.79 -34.60
C LYS A 10 8.29 16.28 -34.80
N LYS A 11 9.08 16.92 -35.69
CA LYS A 11 10.48 16.54 -35.93
C LYS A 11 11.36 16.66 -34.68
N ARG A 12 11.20 17.72 -33.88
CA ARG A 12 11.97 17.92 -32.63
C ARG A 12 11.61 16.88 -31.56
N ILE A 13 10.32 16.54 -31.45
CA ILE A 13 9.85 15.51 -30.51
C ILE A 13 10.42 14.14 -30.91
N THR A 14 10.32 13.75 -32.18
CA THR A 14 10.84 12.46 -32.66
C THR A 14 12.35 12.34 -32.49
N ALA A 15 13.10 13.41 -32.74
CA ALA A 15 14.55 13.41 -32.53
C ALA A 15 14.93 13.24 -31.04
N THR A 16 14.11 13.76 -30.12
CA THR A 16 14.34 13.64 -28.68
C THR A 16 14.03 12.23 -28.18
N ILE A 17 12.95 11.61 -28.68
CA ILE A 17 12.59 10.22 -28.36
C ILE A 17 13.67 9.25 -28.87
N ALA A 18 14.14 9.42 -30.12
CA ALA A 18 15.18 8.56 -30.68
C ALA A 18 16.53 8.67 -29.93
N ALA A 19 16.87 9.86 -29.43
CA ALA A 19 18.05 10.06 -28.59
C ALA A 19 17.91 9.35 -27.23
N TYR A 20 16.71 9.35 -26.65
CA TYR A 20 16.40 8.63 -25.41
C TYR A 20 16.50 7.11 -25.58
N GLU A 21 15.87 6.55 -26.62
CA GLU A 21 15.92 5.10 -26.91
C GLU A 21 17.35 4.59 -27.14
N LYS A 22 18.20 5.41 -27.78
CA LYS A 22 19.60 5.07 -28.04
C LYS A 22 20.48 5.13 -26.78
N ALA A 23 20.19 6.04 -25.85
CA ALA A 23 21.00 6.24 -24.65
C ALA A 23 20.65 5.27 -23.51
N PHE A 24 19.38 4.87 -23.39
CA PHE A 24 18.90 4.11 -22.23
C PHE A 24 18.61 2.63 -22.51
N GLY A 25 18.73 2.17 -23.77
CA GLY A 25 18.33 0.82 -24.15
C GLY A 25 16.81 0.65 -24.03
N LYS A 26 16.25 -0.37 -24.69
CA LYS A 26 14.82 -0.64 -24.59
C LYS A 26 14.47 -0.89 -23.11
N PRO A 27 13.52 -0.16 -22.51
CA PRO A 27 13.02 -0.52 -21.19
C PRO A 27 12.48 -1.95 -21.28
N CYS A 28 12.83 -2.76 -20.28
CA CYS A 28 12.54 -4.19 -20.19
C CYS A 28 11.15 -4.49 -20.76
N GLU A 29 11.09 -5.39 -21.74
CA GLU A 29 9.84 -5.90 -22.30
C GLU A 29 9.18 -6.77 -21.21
N TRP A 30 8.38 -6.13 -20.35
CA TRP A 30 7.49 -6.84 -19.43
C TRP A 30 6.30 -7.31 -20.26
N ASP A 31 6.30 -8.60 -20.57
CA ASP A 31 5.21 -9.34 -21.23
C ASP A 31 4.03 -9.45 -20.25
N TYR A 32 3.31 -8.34 -20.06
CA TYR A 32 2.06 -8.31 -19.31
C TYR A 32 0.93 -8.54 -20.30
N GLY A 33 0.66 -9.82 -20.52
CA GLY A 33 -0.49 -10.29 -21.25
C GLY A 33 -1.74 -9.53 -20.83
N SER A 34 -2.32 -8.84 -21.79
CA SER A 34 -3.74 -8.74 -22.07
C SER A 34 -4.64 -9.39 -21.01
N GLU A 35 -5.08 -8.62 -20.03
CA GLU A 35 -6.47 -8.45 -19.59
C GLU A 35 -6.48 -7.52 -18.38
N LEU A 36 -7.13 -6.36 -18.52
CA LEU A 36 -7.39 -5.42 -17.44
C LEU A 36 -8.59 -5.93 -16.62
N PRO A 37 -8.42 -6.16 -15.31
CA PRO A 37 -9.47 -5.88 -14.35
C PRO A 37 -9.12 -4.61 -13.56
N THR A 38 -10.02 -3.63 -13.57
CA THR A 38 -9.98 -2.46 -12.71
C THR A 38 -10.17 -2.88 -11.26
N VAL A 39 -9.09 -2.99 -10.51
CA VAL A 39 -9.09 -3.11 -9.05
C VAL A 39 -8.05 -2.15 -8.46
N PRO A 40 -8.35 -1.48 -7.33
CA PRO A 40 -7.45 -0.51 -6.73
C PRO A 40 -6.13 -1.18 -6.38
N THR A 41 -5.05 -0.51 -6.76
CA THR A 41 -3.66 -0.91 -6.63
C THR A 41 -3.32 -1.30 -5.18
N VAL A 42 -3.40 -2.60 -4.87
CA VAL A 42 -2.65 -3.20 -3.78
C VAL A 42 -1.32 -3.69 -4.34
N SER A 43 -0.26 -3.15 -3.77
CA SER A 43 1.13 -3.26 -4.19
C SER A 43 1.59 -4.69 -4.48
N VAL A 44 2.10 -4.89 -5.69
CA VAL A 44 2.84 -6.09 -6.10
C VAL A 44 4.16 -6.12 -5.34
N ALA A 45 4.28 -7.01 -4.36
CA ALA A 45 5.52 -7.26 -3.64
C ALA A 45 6.16 -8.58 -4.12
N SER A 46 7.40 -8.47 -4.61
CA SER A 46 8.29 -9.57 -5.00
C SER A 46 8.35 -10.68 -3.94
N PRO A 47 8.60 -11.95 -4.34
CA PRO A 47 8.88 -13.02 -3.39
C PRO A 47 10.32 -12.89 -2.85
N ASP A 48 10.52 -11.92 -1.96
CA ASP A 48 11.70 -11.93 -1.10
C ASP A 48 11.61 -13.14 -0.19
N LYS A 49 12.69 -13.91 -0.11
CA LYS A 49 12.88 -15.05 0.80
C LYS A 49 13.03 -14.59 2.27
N GLY A 50 12.09 -13.77 2.73
CA GLY A 50 11.89 -13.42 4.13
C GLY A 50 10.56 -14.00 4.57
N GLU A 51 10.52 -14.57 5.76
CA GLU A 51 9.30 -15.11 6.35
C GLU A 51 8.27 -13.98 6.48
N THR A 52 7.29 -13.98 5.58
CA THR A 52 6.17 -13.03 5.59
C THR A 52 5.01 -13.68 6.32
N VAL A 53 4.26 -12.85 7.05
CA VAL A 53 3.03 -13.24 7.73
C VAL A 53 1.86 -12.46 7.16
N LEU A 54 0.72 -13.13 7.01
CA LEU A 54 -0.56 -12.52 6.71
C LEU A 54 -1.29 -12.24 8.03
N LEU A 55 -1.49 -10.96 8.36
CA LEU A 55 -2.23 -10.55 9.55
C LEU A 55 -3.62 -10.07 9.15
N ILE A 56 -4.60 -10.31 10.01
CA ILE A 56 -5.99 -9.89 9.84
C ILE A 56 -6.25 -8.75 10.82
N VAL A 57 -6.51 -7.54 10.32
CA VAL A 57 -6.92 -6.43 11.17
C VAL A 57 -8.43 -6.32 11.13
N ARG A 58 -9.08 -6.52 12.28
CA ARG A 58 -10.53 -6.48 12.45
C ARG A 58 -10.93 -5.27 13.26
N ASP A 59 -11.94 -4.55 12.77
CA ASP A 59 -12.58 -3.44 13.49
C ASP A 59 -13.92 -3.85 14.11
N HIS A 60 -14.49 -2.98 14.93
CA HIS A 60 -15.86 -3.09 15.45
C HIS A 60 -16.94 -3.05 14.36
N THR A 61 -16.60 -2.61 13.14
CA THR A 61 -17.49 -2.62 11.97
C THR A 61 -17.55 -3.97 11.24
N GLU A 62 -16.94 -5.01 11.81
CA GLU A 62 -16.88 -6.38 11.25
C GLU A 62 -16.22 -6.48 9.86
N GLU A 63 -15.40 -5.50 9.49
CA GLU A 63 -14.61 -5.54 8.26
C GLU A 63 -13.20 -6.04 8.56
N ASP A 64 -12.82 -7.14 7.90
CA ASP A 64 -11.50 -7.76 8.02
C ASP A 64 -10.58 -7.27 6.90
N ILE A 65 -9.45 -6.65 7.28
CA ILE A 65 -8.42 -6.20 6.36
C ILE A 65 -7.22 -7.13 6.45
N PHE A 66 -6.87 -7.74 5.32
CA PHE A 66 -5.73 -8.65 5.22
C PHE A 66 -4.46 -7.86 4.86
N ILE A 67 -3.47 -7.87 5.75
CA ILE A 67 -2.20 -7.18 5.55
C ILE A 67 -1.07 -8.21 5.52
N ARG A 68 -0.37 -8.28 4.39
CA ARG A 68 0.81 -9.13 4.24
C ARG A 68 2.07 -8.31 4.50
N THR A 69 2.89 -8.75 5.47
CA THR A 69 4.13 -8.05 5.85
C THR A 69 5.23 -9.02 6.25
N LYS A 70 6.47 -8.53 6.40
CA LYS A 70 7.60 -9.33 6.90
C LYS A 70 7.55 -9.38 8.43
N LYS A 71 7.97 -10.49 9.04
CA LYS A 71 8.03 -10.63 10.52
C LYS A 71 8.93 -9.58 11.20
N SER A 72 9.92 -9.07 10.48
CA SER A 72 10.85 -8.03 10.93
C SER A 72 10.34 -6.59 10.74
N THR A 73 9.18 -6.41 10.09
CA THR A 73 8.60 -5.08 9.88
C THR A 73 8.00 -4.55 11.18
N SER A 74 8.16 -3.25 11.44
CA SER A 74 7.55 -2.61 12.61
C SER A 74 6.02 -2.54 12.48
N MET A 75 5.32 -2.67 13.60
CA MET A 75 3.86 -2.54 13.66
C MET A 75 3.39 -1.16 13.18
N SER A 76 4.21 -0.11 13.33
CA SER A 76 3.93 1.23 12.80
C SER A 76 3.64 1.23 11.30
N ALA A 77 4.31 0.40 10.50
CA ALA A 77 4.06 0.31 9.07
C ALA A 77 2.68 -0.31 8.80
N ILE A 78 2.32 -1.36 9.55
CA ILE A 78 1.03 -2.05 9.48
C ILE A 78 -0.11 -1.08 9.83
N PHE A 79 0.07 -0.27 10.88
CA PHE A 79 -0.89 0.75 11.28
C PHE A 79 -1.07 1.82 10.20
N SER A 80 0.02 2.27 9.58
CA SER A 80 -0.04 3.21 8.46
C SER A 80 -0.76 2.63 7.25
N THR A 81 -0.54 1.36 6.93
CA THR A 81 -1.24 0.65 5.85
C THR A 81 -2.74 0.54 6.16
N TYR A 82 -3.09 0.16 7.39
CA TYR A 82 -4.47 0.10 7.86
C TYR A 82 -5.17 1.47 7.79
N ALA A 83 -4.53 2.53 8.30
CA ALA A 83 -5.07 3.88 8.27
C ALA A 83 -5.27 4.39 6.83
N THR A 84 -4.38 4.02 5.90
CA THR A 84 -4.55 4.35 4.48
C THR A 84 -5.76 3.64 3.89
N HIS A 85 -5.97 2.36 4.23
CA HIS A 85 -7.12 1.58 3.76
C HIS A 85 -8.45 2.08 4.34
N LYS A 86 -8.44 2.49 5.62
CA LYS A 86 -9.61 3.05 6.32
C LYS A 86 -9.72 4.58 6.20
N ARG A 87 -8.92 5.23 5.34
CA ARG A 87 -8.87 6.70 5.27
C ARG A 87 -10.23 7.32 5.00
N GLU A 88 -10.97 6.80 4.03
CA GLU A 88 -12.32 7.30 3.69
C GLU A 88 -13.28 7.15 4.87
N TYR A 89 -13.22 6.02 5.58
CA TYR A 89 -14.03 5.77 6.77
C TYR A 89 -13.67 6.75 7.90
N LEU A 90 -12.37 6.92 8.21
CA LEU A 90 -11.87 7.86 9.21
C LEU A 90 -12.29 9.31 8.90
N GLU A 91 -12.18 9.71 7.63
CA GLU A 91 -12.63 11.03 7.16
C GLU A 91 -14.16 11.20 7.31
N SER A 92 -14.94 10.14 7.06
CA SER A 92 -16.40 10.18 7.21
C SER A 92 -16.87 10.35 8.66
N ILE A 93 -16.11 9.82 9.62
CA ILE A 93 -16.41 9.94 11.06
C ILE A 93 -15.69 11.12 11.72
N GLY A 94 -14.81 11.81 10.99
CA GLY A 94 -14.03 12.94 11.49
C GLY A 94 -12.97 12.55 12.53
N GLU A 95 -12.50 11.31 12.51
CA GLU A 95 -11.51 10.79 13.44
C GLU A 95 -10.14 10.67 12.77
N ASP A 96 -9.08 10.93 13.53
CA ASP A 96 -7.71 10.76 13.06
C ASP A 96 -7.16 9.37 13.38
N TYR A 97 -6.15 8.95 12.62
CA TYR A 97 -5.43 7.69 12.85
C TYR A 97 -4.82 7.58 14.25
N TYR A 98 -4.56 8.71 14.91
CA TYR A 98 -4.03 8.76 16.28
C TYR A 98 -5.01 8.19 17.33
N ASN A 99 -6.31 8.18 17.03
CA ASN A 99 -7.34 7.65 17.92
C ASN A 99 -7.50 6.13 17.79
N LEU A 100 -6.85 5.51 16.80
CA LEU A 100 -6.85 4.05 16.64
C LEU A 100 -5.96 3.40 17.69
N ARG A 101 -6.52 2.38 18.35
CA ARG A 101 -5.81 1.50 19.27
C ARG A 101 -5.81 0.10 18.69
N PHE A 102 -4.62 -0.46 18.57
CA PHE A 102 -4.43 -1.83 18.12
C PHE A 102 -4.17 -2.73 19.32
N LEU A 103 -4.85 -3.86 19.36
CA LEU A 103 -4.77 -4.86 20.43
C LEU A 103 -4.51 -6.24 19.84
N VAL A 104 -3.65 -6.98 20.51
CA VAL A 104 -3.37 -8.40 20.25
C VAL A 104 -3.55 -9.11 21.59
N ASP A 105 -4.34 -10.19 21.61
CA ASP A 105 -4.65 -10.93 22.84
C ASP A 105 -5.15 -10.06 24.01
N GLY A 106 -5.83 -8.96 23.69
CA GLY A 106 -6.32 -7.97 24.66
C GLY A 106 -5.25 -7.02 25.21
N GLN A 107 -4.00 -7.12 24.77
CA GLN A 107 -2.92 -6.21 25.12
C GLN A 107 -2.74 -5.15 24.03
N ARG A 108 -2.54 -3.89 24.43
CA ARG A 108 -2.26 -2.80 23.51
C ARG A 108 -0.82 -2.94 22.98
N ILE A 109 -0.70 -2.90 21.66
CA ILE A 109 0.59 -2.98 20.98
C ILE A 109 1.08 -1.60 20.53
N GLY A 110 2.39 -1.41 20.58
CA GLY A 110 3.10 -0.19 20.16
C GLY A 110 3.58 -0.26 18.72
N GLY A 111 3.92 0.90 18.13
CA GLY A 111 4.46 0.96 16.76
C GLY A 111 5.90 0.45 16.65
N ASP A 112 6.65 0.43 17.74
CA ASP A 112 8.04 -0.01 17.83
C ASP A 112 8.20 -1.53 17.91
N GLU A 113 7.10 -2.25 18.18
CA GLU A 113 7.08 -3.70 18.25
C GLU A 113 7.09 -4.30 16.84
N THR A 114 7.47 -5.57 16.76
CA THR A 114 7.43 -6.36 15.51
C THR A 114 6.51 -7.56 15.69
N PRO A 115 5.92 -8.08 14.59
CA PRO A 115 5.18 -9.33 14.62
C PRO A 115 5.98 -10.49 15.22
N GLU A 116 7.30 -10.52 15.00
CA GLU A 116 8.18 -11.52 15.60
C GLU A 116 8.26 -11.42 17.13
N CYS A 117 8.42 -10.20 17.68
CA CYS A 117 8.45 -9.99 19.14
C CYS A 117 7.12 -10.34 19.81
N LEU A 118 6.02 -10.04 19.12
CA LEU A 118 4.65 -10.36 19.56
C LEU A 118 4.26 -11.82 19.31
N LYS A 119 5.14 -12.63 18.71
CA LYS A 119 4.91 -14.04 18.35
C LYS A 119 3.68 -14.25 17.47
N LEU A 120 3.40 -13.27 16.60
CA LEU A 120 2.30 -13.35 15.66
C LEU A 120 2.59 -14.37 14.54
N ALA A 121 1.58 -15.19 14.26
CA ALA A 121 1.56 -16.18 13.19
C ALA A 121 0.72 -15.72 11.99
N ASP A 122 0.72 -16.53 10.94
CA ASP A 122 -0.19 -16.34 9.82
C ASP A 122 -1.64 -16.50 10.24
N HIS A 123 -2.48 -15.59 9.75
CA HIS A 123 -3.90 -15.45 10.06
C HIS A 123 -4.22 -15.00 11.48
N ASP A 124 -3.23 -14.48 12.23
CA ASP A 124 -3.51 -13.87 13.53
C ASP A 124 -4.34 -12.59 13.38
N VAL A 125 -5.21 -12.37 14.38
CA VAL A 125 -6.18 -11.28 14.39
C VAL A 125 -5.70 -10.15 15.30
N ILE A 126 -5.58 -8.96 14.73
CA ILE A 126 -5.34 -7.71 15.44
C ILE A 126 -6.69 -6.99 15.56
N ILE A 127 -7.08 -6.68 16.79
CA ILE A 127 -8.31 -5.93 17.07
C ILE A 127 -7.97 -4.45 17.01
N CYS A 128 -8.69 -3.71 16.17
CA CYS A 128 -8.63 -2.26 16.12
C CYS A 128 -9.83 -1.67 16.87
N ILE A 129 -9.58 -0.66 17.71
CA ILE A 129 -10.59 0.05 18.46
C ILE A 129 -10.38 1.54 18.26
N LEU A 130 -11.43 2.25 17.85
CA LEU A 130 -11.46 3.71 17.89
C LEU A 130 -11.61 4.19 19.33
N THR A 131 -10.65 4.99 19.78
CA THR A 131 -10.80 5.75 21.02
C THR A 131 -11.94 6.72 20.81
N GLN A 132 -13.09 6.47 21.44
CA GLN A 132 -14.19 7.41 21.40
C GLN A 132 -13.73 8.71 22.08
N SER A 133 -13.52 9.75 21.28
CA SER A 133 -13.32 11.12 21.76
C SER A 133 -14.67 11.64 22.25
N GLY A 134 -15.11 11.17 23.42
CA GLY A 134 -16.40 11.54 24.00
C GLY A 134 -16.39 12.96 24.55
N CYS A 135 -16.96 13.90 23.79
CA CYS A 135 -18.00 14.88 24.19
C CYS A 135 -18.04 16.06 23.21
#